data_AF-A0A255DQY2-F1
#
_entry.id   AF-A0A255DQY2-F1
#
_cell.length_a   1.000
_cell.length_b   1.000
_cell.length_c   1.000
_cell.angle_alpha   90.00
_cell.angle_beta   90.00
_cell.angle_gamma   90.00
#
_symmetry.space_group_name_H-M   'P 1'
#
loop_
_entity.id
_entity.type
_entity.pdbx_description
1 polymer ?
#
loop_
_entity_poly.entity_id
_entity_poly.type
_entity_poly.pdbx_seq_one_letter_code
_entity_poly.pdbx_strand_id
1 'polypeptide(L)'
;MTSEAHAAVATDRPARYGKQLVAHLGRRNGGEWSADAESGWIDLGAGRATVAAGDGVLDLHLSAPADELARLQDVIGSHLVRFGERDELSVEWTKAI
;
A
#
# COMPACT_ATOMS: atom_id res chain seq x y z
N MET A 1 2.41 -17.27 12.32
CA MET A 1 1.02 -17.17 11.79
C MET A 1 0.97 -15.93 10.93
N THR A 2 0.39 -16.03 9.73
CA THR A 2 0.21 -14.88 8.85
C THR A 2 -1.03 -14.09 9.30
N SER A 3 -0.95 -12.78 9.23
CA SER A 3 -2.01 -11.84 9.58
C SER A 3 -2.19 -10.83 8.45
N GLU A 4 -3.38 -10.26 8.38
CA GLU A 4 -3.75 -9.35 7.30
C GLU A 4 -4.23 -8.00 7.85
N ALA A 5 -4.00 -6.96 7.06
CA ALA A 5 -4.49 -5.63 7.32
C ALA A 5 -4.87 -4.92 6.02
N HIS A 6 -5.84 -4.03 6.12
CA HIS A 6 -6.33 -3.24 5.00
C HIS A 6 -6.32 -1.76 5.35
N ALA A 7 -6.18 -0.90 4.34
CA ALA A 7 -6.41 0.53 4.48
C ALA A 7 -7.07 1.04 3.20
N ALA A 8 -8.07 1.88 3.36
CA ALA A 8 -8.73 2.60 2.27
C ALA A 8 -8.35 4.07 2.37
N VAL A 9 -7.50 4.54 1.45
CA VAL A 9 -6.92 5.89 1.50
C VAL A 9 -7.69 6.79 0.54
N ALA A 10 -8.48 7.72 1.07
CA ALA A 10 -9.22 8.68 0.25
C ALA A 10 -8.27 9.59 -0.53
N THR A 11 -8.47 9.69 -1.84
CA THR A 11 -7.66 10.54 -2.72
C THR A 11 -8.31 10.71 -4.09
N ASP A 12 -8.19 11.89 -4.69
CA ASP A 12 -8.62 12.13 -6.08
C ASP A 12 -7.65 11.55 -7.12
N ARG A 13 -6.51 10.97 -6.69
CA ARG A 13 -5.43 10.51 -7.58
C ARG A 13 -4.93 9.10 -7.24
N PRO A 14 -5.81 8.10 -7.10
CA PRO A 14 -5.44 6.80 -6.55
C PRO A 14 -4.44 6.05 -7.43
N ALA A 15 -4.67 5.97 -8.74
CA ALA A 15 -3.74 5.32 -9.68
C ALA A 15 -2.34 5.96 -9.68
N ARG A 16 -2.26 7.29 -9.51
CA ARG A 16 -0.97 8.00 -9.41
C ARG A 16 -0.22 7.57 -8.17
N TYR A 17 -0.87 7.58 -7.02
CA TYR A 17 -0.25 7.23 -5.75
C TYR A 17 0.08 5.74 -5.65
N GLY A 18 -0.79 4.86 -6.16
CA GLY A 18 -0.54 3.42 -6.24
C GLY A 18 0.69 3.09 -7.08
N LYS A 19 0.79 3.65 -8.30
CA LYS A 19 1.97 3.50 -9.15
C LYS A 19 3.24 4.01 -8.46
N GLN A 20 3.19 5.17 -7.82
CA GLN A 20 4.34 5.75 -7.13
C GLN A 20 4.80 4.86 -5.97
N LEU A 21 3.87 4.33 -5.18
CA LEU A 21 4.14 3.43 -4.07
C LEU A 21 4.79 2.13 -4.53
N VAL A 22 4.22 1.48 -5.55
CA VAL A 22 4.77 0.25 -6.12
C VAL A 22 6.15 0.47 -6.72
N ALA A 23 6.33 1.54 -7.52
CA ALA A 23 7.61 1.86 -8.14
C ALA A 23 8.71 2.28 -7.16
N HIS A 24 8.33 2.67 -5.93
CA HIS A 24 9.28 3.02 -4.89
C HIS A 24 9.66 1.81 -4.03
N LEU A 25 8.68 1.21 -3.35
CA LEU A 25 8.93 0.11 -2.42
C LEU A 25 9.31 -1.19 -3.14
N GLY A 26 8.81 -1.39 -4.36
CA GLY A 26 9.15 -2.54 -5.20
C GLY A 26 10.61 -2.57 -5.68
N ARG A 27 11.37 -1.48 -5.52
CA ARG A 27 12.80 -1.44 -5.93
C ARG A 27 13.67 -2.44 -5.17
N ARG A 28 13.31 -2.74 -3.92
CA ARG A 28 14.17 -3.54 -3.03
C ARG A 28 14.05 -5.04 -3.30
N ASN A 29 12.83 -5.59 -3.27
CA ASN A 29 12.60 -7.03 -3.43
C ASN A 29 11.74 -7.37 -4.66
N GLY A 30 11.10 -6.39 -5.28
CA GLY A 30 10.22 -6.58 -6.42
C GLY A 30 8.84 -5.97 -6.22
N GLY A 31 8.20 -5.64 -7.33
CA GLY A 31 6.85 -5.11 -7.38
C GLY A 31 6.50 -4.71 -8.80
N GLU A 32 5.21 -4.74 -9.13
CA GLU A 32 4.74 -4.43 -10.47
C GLU A 32 3.39 -3.71 -10.40
N TRP A 33 3.25 -2.66 -11.21
CA TRP A 33 2.02 -1.91 -11.39
C TRP A 33 1.49 -2.12 -12.81
N SER A 34 0.24 -2.55 -12.92
CA SER A 34 -0.51 -2.59 -14.15
C SER A 34 -1.27 -1.28 -14.34
N ALA A 35 -0.99 -0.55 -15.41
CA ALA A 35 -1.75 0.64 -15.77
C ALA A 35 -3.18 0.28 -16.22
N ASP A 36 -3.35 -0.85 -16.91
CA ASP A 36 -4.64 -1.27 -17.45
C ASP A 36 -5.60 -1.74 -16.35
N ALA A 37 -5.07 -2.39 -15.31
CA ALA A 37 -5.85 -2.87 -14.16
C ALA A 37 -5.85 -1.88 -12.97
N GLU A 38 -5.19 -0.72 -13.13
CA GLU A 38 -4.91 0.26 -12.09
C GLU A 38 -4.59 -0.34 -10.71
N SER A 39 -3.75 -1.37 -10.72
CA SER A 39 -3.42 -2.14 -9.52
C SER A 39 -2.03 -2.76 -9.62
N GLY A 40 -1.51 -3.20 -8.49
CA GLY A 40 -0.18 -3.77 -8.41
C GLY A 40 0.11 -4.48 -7.10
N TRP A 41 1.35 -4.94 -6.97
CA TRP A 41 1.83 -5.64 -5.80
C TRP A 41 3.26 -5.23 -5.45
N ILE A 42 3.64 -5.44 -4.19
CA ILE A 42 4.96 -5.12 -3.64
C ILE A 42 5.41 -6.30 -2.79
N ASP A 43 6.62 -6.80 -3.03
CA ASP A 43 7.31 -7.72 -2.13
C ASP A 43 8.12 -6.91 -1.09
N LEU A 44 7.78 -7.06 0.18
CA LEU A 44 8.41 -6.37 1.30
C LEU A 44 9.46 -7.25 2.01
N GLY A 45 9.74 -8.44 1.47
CA GLY A 45 10.69 -9.44 1.96
C GLY A 45 10.11 -10.30 3.09
N ALA A 46 9.47 -9.67 4.07
CA ALA A 46 8.78 -10.36 5.17
C ALA A 46 7.26 -10.48 4.95
N GLY A 47 6.72 -9.82 3.93
CA GLY A 47 5.28 -9.80 3.63
C GLY A 47 5.02 -9.28 2.22
N ARG A 48 3.75 -9.30 1.82
CA ARG A 48 3.32 -8.84 0.51
C ARG A 48 2.19 -7.83 0.65
N ALA A 49 2.29 -6.75 -0.12
CA ALA A 49 1.21 -5.80 -0.26
C ALA A 49 0.61 -5.86 -1.66
N THR A 50 -0.71 -5.69 -1.75
CA THR A 50 -1.41 -5.36 -2.99
C THR A 50 -1.99 -3.97 -2.89
N VAL A 51 -2.09 -3.31 -4.04
CA VAL A 51 -2.52 -1.93 -4.17
C VAL A 51 -3.51 -1.86 -5.33
N ALA A 52 -4.67 -1.27 -5.14
CA ALA A 52 -5.66 -1.10 -6.19
C ALA A 52 -6.25 0.30 -6.14
N ALA A 53 -6.34 0.97 -7.29
CA ALA A 53 -7.06 2.22 -7.42
C ALA A 53 -8.55 1.93 -7.64
N GLY A 54 -9.39 2.60 -6.86
CA GLY A 54 -10.83 2.65 -7.03
C GLY A 54 -11.31 4.08 -7.25
N ASP A 55 -12.63 4.28 -7.20
CA ASP A 55 -13.23 5.61 -7.33
C ASP A 55 -13.01 6.43 -6.05
N GLY A 56 -12.13 7.44 -6.12
CA GLY A 56 -11.78 8.31 -4.99
C GLY A 56 -10.98 7.66 -3.86
N VAL A 57 -10.48 6.43 -4.06
CA VAL A 57 -9.81 5.65 -3.01
C VAL A 57 -8.64 4.82 -3.56
N LEU A 58 -7.56 4.74 -2.78
CA LEU A 58 -6.49 3.78 -2.97
C LEU A 58 -6.60 2.69 -1.91
N ASP A 59 -6.96 1.48 -2.35
CA ASP A 59 -7.06 0.31 -1.50
C ASP A 59 -5.69 -0.33 -1.32
N LEU A 60 -5.34 -0.58 -0.06
CA LEU A 60 -4.14 -1.28 0.36
C LEU A 60 -4.53 -2.55 1.09
N HIS A 61 -3.89 -3.66 0.74
CA HIS A 61 -3.94 -4.90 1.50
C HIS A 61 -2.52 -5.39 1.78
N LEU A 62 -2.28 -5.82 3.00
CA LEU A 62 -0.99 -6.30 3.48
C LEU A 62 -1.16 -7.65 4.17
N SER A 63 -0.37 -8.62 3.74
CA SER A 63 -0.27 -9.94 4.38
C SER A 63 1.17 -10.18 4.84
N ALA A 64 1.35 -10.48 6.12
CA ALA A 64 2.66 -10.66 6.75
C ALA A 64 2.57 -11.49 8.05
N PRO A 65 3.68 -12.03 8.58
CA PRO A 65 3.74 -12.53 9.95
C PRO A 65 3.26 -11.49 10.96
N ALA A 66 2.54 -11.93 11.99
CA ALA A 66 1.95 -11.05 13.00
C ALA A 66 2.95 -10.09 13.69
N ASP A 67 4.19 -10.55 13.88
CA ASP A 67 5.30 -9.80 14.47
C ASP A 67 5.92 -8.76 13.52
N GLU A 68 5.73 -8.92 12.21
CA GLU A 68 6.20 -7.96 11.19
C GLU A 68 5.10 -7.02 10.70
N LEU A 69 3.82 -7.35 10.92
CA LEU A 69 2.68 -6.63 10.35
C LEU A 69 2.71 -5.13 10.67
N ALA A 70 2.89 -4.76 11.94
CA ALA A 70 2.90 -3.35 12.36
C ALA A 70 4.05 -2.56 11.74
N ARG A 71 5.23 -3.18 11.60
CA ARG A 71 6.39 -2.57 10.95
C ARG A 71 6.13 -2.33 9.47
N LEU A 72 5.54 -3.29 8.77
CA LEU A 72 5.24 -3.16 7.34
C LEU A 72 4.11 -2.16 7.08
N GLN A 73 3.11 -2.07 7.97
CA GLN A 73 2.09 -1.02 7.94
C GLN A 73 2.71 0.38 8.02
N ASP A 74 3.66 0.58 8.93
CA ASP A 74 4.38 1.86 9.08
C ASP A 74 5.20 2.19 7.83
N VAL A 75 5.94 1.23 7.28
CA VAL A 75 6.71 1.42 6.04
C VAL A 75 5.81 1.85 4.88
N ILE A 76 4.68 1.18 4.66
CA ILE A 76 3.78 1.54 3.56
C ILE A 76 3.13 2.90 3.83
N GLY A 77 2.60 3.10 5.04
CA GLY A 77 1.87 4.30 5.43
C GLY A 77 2.74 5.55 5.35
N SER A 78 3.95 5.51 5.93
CA SER A 78 4.85 6.67 5.98
C SER A 78 5.25 7.15 4.58
N HIS A 79 5.48 6.24 3.63
CA HIS A 79 5.82 6.59 2.26
C HIS A 79 4.63 7.18 1.53
N LEU A 80 3.44 6.59 1.70
CA LEU A 80 2.23 7.11 1.05
C LEU A 80 1.86 8.50 1.57
N VAL A 81 1.88 8.73 2.89
CA VAL A 81 1.67 10.05 3.50
C VAL A 81 2.69 11.06 2.96
N ARG A 82 3.97 10.68 2.88
CA ARG A 82 5.02 11.56 2.35
C ARG A 82 4.83 11.88 0.86
N PHE A 83 4.37 10.93 0.05
CA PHE A 83 4.04 11.22 -1.36
C PHE A 83 2.83 12.14 -1.47
N GLY A 84 1.88 11.97 -0.55
CA GLY A 84 0.61 12.65 -0.44
C GLY A 84 0.61 13.92 0.38
N GLU A 85 1.75 14.45 0.84
CA GLU A 85 1.81 15.53 1.84
C GLU A 85 0.98 16.76 1.44
N ARG A 86 0.99 17.13 0.15
CA ARG A 86 0.21 18.26 -0.38
C ARG A 86 -1.28 17.97 -0.57
N ASP A 87 -1.62 16.70 -0.71
CA ASP A 87 -2.99 16.20 -0.82
C ASP A 87 -3.50 15.75 0.56
N GLU A 88 -2.73 15.98 1.62
CA GLU A 88 -3.05 15.65 3.02
C GLU A 88 -3.43 14.17 3.22
N LEU A 89 -2.81 13.25 2.46
CA LEU A 89 -3.13 11.83 2.58
C LEU A 89 -2.85 11.30 4.00
N SER A 90 -3.80 10.54 4.51
CA SER A 90 -3.70 9.79 5.76
C SER A 90 -3.95 8.30 5.52
N VAL A 91 -3.26 7.43 6.27
CA VAL A 91 -3.43 5.99 6.16
C VAL A 91 -3.87 5.44 7.51
N GLU A 92 -5.04 4.82 7.54
CA GLU A 92 -5.57 4.15 8.72
C GLU A 92 -5.76 2.67 8.43
N TRP A 93 -5.03 1.83 9.17
CA TRP A 93 -5.09 0.39 8.99
C TRP A 93 -6.20 -0.23 9.84
N THR A 94 -7.04 -1.03 9.20
CA THR A 94 -7.99 -1.93 9.85
C THR A 94 -7.40 -3.35 9.84
N LYS A 95 -7.50 -4.04 10.98
CA LYS A 95 -7.16 -5.48 11.03
C LYS A 95 -8.29 -6.26 10.35
N ALA A 96 -7.93 -7.21 9.48
CA ALA A 96 -8.87 -8.26 9.13
C ALA A 96 -9.12 -9.11 10.38
N ILE A 97 -10.39 -9.28 10.77
CA ILE A 97 -10.82 -10.11 11.90
C ILE A 97 -10.69 -11.58 11.51
#